data_AF-A0A2M8D7V2-F1
#
_entry.id   AF-A0A2M8D7V2-F1
#
_cell.length_a   1.000
_cell.length_b   1.000
_cell.length_c   1.000
_cell.angle_alpha   90.00
_cell.angle_beta   90.00
_cell.angle_gamma   90.00
#
_symmetry.space_group_name_H-M   'P 1'
#
loop_
_entity.id
_entity.type
_entity.pdbx_description
1 polymer ?
#
loop_
_entity_poly.entity_id
_entity_poly.type
_entity_poly.pdbx_seq_one_letter_code
_entity_poly.pdbx_strand_id
1 'polypeptide(L)'
;MSTTRIFSRKRLKMRRLGGAALIIIVIFFLIISTLLVAGAAGPVIRTARISKNLFYSSESYYLAEAGIEDVYYRIKNGIQVSPAETISLGGNSVTTSIINVGSNNKEVTSEASVDSHVRKVKVDLSTSATGISFAYGAQVGAGGMELEDNARVEGAAGAVGNVYSNGPVEGGHNSVVTGDVIVASGITEDVQARSLVCNTDQIVGKTSPEVDFAQSFVPSETKPLSKISLYIKKVGSPGSRTIYIVADNGDSPDTTSLASGTLNKDLVGASYGWIDVTFSSPATLTNGQKYWIVLDALENGSKYWVWCRDNNNGFGNGVAKYKNDWDGGGGWTPVVGDLTFKTYLGEGISFIDSLDIGGDAKANTINGSIVGGDAYYQSIAGTTVMGTSYLGSPDPPVLGLPISESNIADWKDDAIAGGVVSGNCPGSVGCANTMGPVKINGNLTITNGATLTVTGTIYVTGNVTMSNNATMVCDPSYASESCVILTDGWASLENNVIMGGSGDPDSYLLFLSTIEGCNGGVQQPQCGSGNSGIKISNNVDGAIFYTSASMIDIENNVDITSVVGYKLKLENNATIRYEIGIADLSFSSGPGGGWKLENWREIE
;
A
#
# COMPACT_ATOMS: atom_id res chain seq x y z
N MET A 1 9.43 26.59 128.67
CA MET A 1 8.14 27.18 129.06
C MET A 1 7.13 26.82 127.99
N SER A 2 6.17 25.97 128.35
CA SER A 2 5.16 25.36 127.48
C SER A 2 4.02 26.34 127.22
N THR A 3 3.52 26.40 125.98
CA THR A 3 2.12 26.81 125.70
C THR A 3 1.65 26.26 124.36
N THR A 4 0.93 25.15 124.44
CA THR A 4 0.02 24.59 123.44
C THR A 4 -1.17 25.52 123.20
N ARG A 5 -1.55 25.86 121.96
CA ARG A 5 -2.98 26.11 121.61
C ARG A 5 -3.33 25.85 120.12
N ILE A 6 -4.09 24.76 119.95
CA ILE A 6 -5.42 24.65 119.30
C ILE A 6 -5.54 24.99 117.80
N PHE A 7 -5.79 23.94 117.02
CA PHE A 7 -6.28 23.95 115.64
C PHE A 7 -7.68 24.58 115.52
N SER A 8 -7.85 25.50 114.56
CA SER A 8 -9.15 25.93 114.03
C SER A 8 -9.24 25.58 112.54
N ARG A 9 -9.99 24.51 112.22
CA ARG A 9 -10.37 24.21 110.82
C ARG A 9 -11.47 25.18 110.39
N LYS A 10 -11.12 26.21 109.60
CA LYS A 10 -12.10 26.97 108.82
C LYS A 10 -12.75 26.03 107.78
N ARG A 11 -14.01 25.64 108.00
CA ARG A 11 -14.85 25.04 106.95
C ARG A 11 -15.14 26.10 105.89
N LEU A 12 -14.47 26.02 104.74
CA LEU A 12 -14.88 26.72 103.52
C LEU A 12 -16.25 26.18 103.11
N LYS A 13 -17.30 26.99 103.29
CA LYS A 13 -18.62 26.74 102.67
C LYS A 13 -18.43 26.85 101.15
N MET A 14 -18.20 25.73 100.46
CA MET A 14 -18.41 25.65 99.02
C MET A 14 -19.90 25.85 98.75
N ARG A 15 -20.28 27.03 98.27
CA ARG A 15 -21.56 27.19 97.56
C ARG A 15 -21.50 26.27 96.34
N ARG A 16 -22.26 25.17 96.37
CA ARG A 16 -22.45 24.31 95.20
C ARG A 16 -23.17 25.11 94.11
N LEU A 17 -22.42 25.64 93.15
CA LEU A 17 -22.94 26.16 91.88
C LEU A 17 -23.24 24.98 90.93
N GLY A 18 -24.07 24.03 91.38
CA GLY A 18 -24.38 22.80 90.63
C GLY A 18 -25.01 23.08 89.25
N GLY A 19 -25.75 24.18 89.12
CA GLY A 19 -26.32 24.61 87.83
C GLY A 19 -25.29 25.21 86.87
N ALA A 20 -24.34 26.02 87.36
CA ALA A 20 -23.35 26.68 86.50
C ALA A 20 -22.33 25.69 85.93
N ALA A 21 -21.89 24.68 86.69
CA ALA A 21 -20.99 23.64 86.20
C ALA A 21 -21.63 22.78 85.10
N LEU A 22 -22.92 22.47 85.24
CA LEU A 22 -23.68 21.70 84.26
C LEU A 22 -23.89 22.49 82.97
N ILE A 23 -24.18 23.79 83.07
CA ILE A 23 -24.27 24.70 81.91
C ILE A 23 -22.91 24.82 81.18
N ILE A 24 -21.80 24.95 81.91
CA ILE A 24 -20.45 25.03 81.30
C ILE A 24 -20.12 23.73 80.56
N ILE A 25 -20.40 22.56 81.14
CA ILE A 25 -20.17 21.27 80.48
C ILE A 25 -21.03 21.15 79.21
N VAL A 26 -22.30 21.55 79.27
CA VAL A 26 -23.20 21.52 78.10
C VAL A 26 -22.71 22.47 77.01
N ILE A 27 -22.26 23.69 77.35
CA ILE A 27 -21.71 24.65 76.39
C ILE A 27 -20.41 24.14 75.78
N PHE A 28 -19.49 23.59 76.58
CA PHE A 28 -18.25 23.00 76.06
C PHE A 28 -18.53 21.80 75.15
N PHE A 29 -19.49 20.95 75.52
CA PHE A 29 -19.91 19.83 74.68
C PHE A 29 -20.55 20.30 73.36
N LEU A 30 -21.35 21.37 73.39
CA LEU A 30 -21.90 22.02 72.19
C LEU A 30 -20.83 22.63 71.29
N ILE A 31 -19.82 23.29 71.87
CA ILE A 31 -18.70 23.88 71.12
C ILE A 31 -17.84 22.78 70.50
N ILE A 32 -17.50 21.74 71.25
CA ILE A 32 -16.70 20.61 70.74
C ILE A 32 -17.48 19.85 69.66
N SER A 33 -18.78 19.61 69.84
CA SER A 33 -19.59 18.91 68.83
C SER A 33 -19.74 19.71 67.54
N THR A 34 -19.95 21.03 67.63
CA THR A 34 -19.99 21.92 66.45
C THR A 34 -18.65 22.02 65.74
N LEU A 35 -17.53 22.07 66.48
CA LEU A 35 -16.18 22.06 65.89
C LEU A 35 -15.87 20.74 65.18
N LEU A 36 -16.32 19.59 65.73
CA LEU A 36 -16.16 18.29 65.09
C LEU A 36 -16.97 18.18 63.78
N VAL A 37 -18.22 18.66 63.78
CA VAL A 37 -19.07 18.68 62.58
C VAL A 37 -18.50 19.64 61.52
N ALA A 38 -18.06 20.83 61.92
CA ALA A 38 -17.44 21.79 61.00
C ALA A 38 -16.12 21.27 60.42
N GLY A 39 -15.31 20.57 61.24
CA GLY A 39 -14.07 19.93 60.81
C GLY A 39 -14.29 18.78 59.81
N ALA A 40 -15.40 18.05 59.93
CA ALA A 40 -15.75 16.96 59.01
C ALA A 40 -16.47 17.43 57.73
N ALA A 41 -17.20 18.56 57.77
CA ALA A 41 -17.97 19.06 56.62
C ALA A 41 -17.09 19.44 55.43
N GLY A 42 -15.92 20.06 55.68
CA GLY A 42 -15.00 20.50 54.62
C GLY A 42 -14.50 19.35 53.72
N PRO A 43 -13.90 18.28 54.28
CA PRO A 43 -13.50 17.10 53.52
C PRO A 43 -14.64 16.45 52.75
N VAL A 44 -15.84 16.31 53.34
CA VAL A 44 -17.01 15.70 52.69
C VAL A 44 -17.50 16.51 51.48
N ILE A 45 -17.59 17.83 51.62
CA ILE A 45 -17.97 18.72 50.51
C ILE A 45 -16.91 18.67 49.41
N ARG A 46 -15.63 18.62 49.77
CA ARG A 46 -14.52 18.50 48.82
C ARG A 46 -14.58 17.17 48.07
N THR A 47 -14.79 16.05 48.76
CA THR A 47 -14.93 14.74 48.11
C THR A 47 -16.16 14.70 47.21
N ALA A 48 -17.29 15.28 47.63
CA ALA A 48 -18.50 15.35 46.81
C ALA A 48 -18.27 16.16 45.53
N ARG A 49 -17.54 17.28 45.60
CA ARG A 49 -17.15 18.05 44.40
C ARG A 49 -16.19 17.28 43.50
N ILE A 50 -15.18 16.62 44.06
CA ILE A 50 -14.24 15.82 43.27
C ILE A 50 -14.97 14.68 42.55
N SER A 51 -15.86 13.96 43.25
CA SER A 51 -16.67 12.90 42.66
C SER A 51 -17.60 13.43 41.56
N LYS A 52 -18.24 14.58 41.78
CA LYS A 52 -19.11 15.21 40.78
C LYS A 52 -18.32 15.65 39.53
N ASN A 53 -17.17 16.28 39.72
CA ASN A 53 -16.30 16.69 38.62
C ASN A 53 -15.77 15.48 37.85
N LEU A 54 -15.37 14.41 38.54
CA LEU A 54 -14.94 13.16 37.90
C LEU A 54 -16.09 12.53 37.12
N PHE A 55 -17.29 12.46 37.69
CA PHE A 55 -18.46 11.88 37.05
C PHE A 55 -18.80 12.60 35.74
N TYR A 56 -18.95 13.92 35.75
CA TYR A 56 -19.27 14.67 34.53
C TYR A 56 -18.12 14.77 33.54
N SER A 57 -16.87 14.83 34.01
CA SER A 57 -15.71 14.75 33.11
C SER A 57 -15.62 13.38 32.42
N SER A 58 -15.91 12.29 33.13
CA SER A 58 -16.00 10.95 32.53
C SER A 58 -17.17 10.85 31.55
N GLU A 59 -18.33 11.41 31.88
CA GLU A 59 -19.50 11.41 30.99
C GLU A 59 -19.21 12.15 29.68
N SER A 60 -18.62 13.36 29.75
CA SER A 60 -18.17 14.09 28.56
C SER A 60 -17.13 13.31 27.76
N TYR A 61 -16.17 12.65 28.42
CA TYR A 61 -15.15 11.86 27.73
C TYR A 61 -15.77 10.71 26.93
N TYR A 62 -16.62 9.89 27.55
CA TYR A 62 -17.26 8.77 26.84
C TYR A 62 -18.19 9.25 25.72
N LEU A 63 -18.80 10.42 25.88
CA LEU A 63 -19.64 11.01 24.85
C LEU A 63 -18.81 11.51 23.65
N ALA A 64 -17.62 12.09 23.89
CA ALA A 64 -16.64 12.42 22.86
C ALA A 64 -16.08 11.17 22.15
N GLU A 65 -15.80 10.08 22.90
CA GLU A 65 -15.40 8.80 22.31
C GLU A 65 -16.49 8.21 21.41
N ALA A 66 -17.75 8.25 21.84
CA ALA A 66 -18.84 7.77 21.01
C ALA A 66 -18.95 8.55 19.70
N GLY A 67 -18.76 9.88 19.75
CA GLY A 67 -18.78 10.74 18.57
C GLY A 67 -17.59 10.52 17.63
N ILE A 68 -16.40 10.25 18.15
CA ILE A 68 -15.20 10.02 17.33
C ILE A 68 -15.22 8.63 16.69
N GLU A 69 -15.63 7.59 17.43
CA GLU A 69 -15.68 6.20 16.96
C GLU A 69 -16.73 6.03 15.85
N ASP A 70 -17.89 6.67 15.98
CA ASP A 70 -18.93 6.64 14.94
C ASP A 70 -18.43 7.29 13.62
N VAL A 71 -17.85 8.48 13.69
CA VAL A 71 -17.34 9.17 12.50
C VAL A 71 -16.15 8.41 11.90
N TYR A 72 -15.23 7.92 12.74
CA TYR A 72 -14.11 7.09 12.29
C TYR A 72 -14.61 5.83 11.57
N TYR A 73 -15.59 5.12 12.15
CA TYR A 73 -16.21 3.95 11.54
C TYR A 73 -16.84 4.29 10.19
N ARG A 74 -17.59 5.39 10.10
CA ARG A 74 -18.21 5.83 8.84
C ARG A 74 -17.18 6.15 7.77
N ILE A 75 -16.15 6.94 8.10
CA ILE A 75 -15.05 7.28 7.19
C ILE A 75 -14.32 6.02 6.70
N LYS A 76 -14.02 5.08 7.61
CA LYS A 76 -13.32 3.84 7.28
C LYS A 76 -14.13 2.92 6.36
N ASN A 77 -15.46 2.95 6.46
CA ASN A 77 -16.35 2.10 5.66
C ASN A 77 -16.98 2.84 4.46
N GLY A 78 -16.44 3.99 4.06
CA GLY A 78 -16.94 4.74 2.90
C GLY A 78 -18.36 5.30 3.06
N ILE A 79 -18.87 5.40 4.30
CA ILE A 79 -20.17 5.98 4.59
C ILE A 79 -20.03 7.50 4.58
N GLN A 80 -20.90 8.19 3.85
CA GLN A 80 -20.91 9.64 3.74
C GLN A 80 -20.99 10.31 5.12
N VAL A 81 -20.10 11.29 5.34
CA VAL A 81 -20.04 12.14 6.53
C VAL A 81 -20.02 13.61 6.10
N SER A 82 -20.72 14.44 6.87
CA SER A 82 -20.73 15.89 6.70
C SER A 82 -19.49 16.51 7.36
N PRO A 83 -19.12 17.78 7.05
CA PRO A 83 -18.02 18.47 7.73
C PRO A 83 -18.17 18.57 9.26
N ALA A 84 -19.41 18.46 9.77
CA ALA A 84 -19.71 18.33 11.18
C ALA A 84 -20.88 17.36 11.38
N GLU A 85 -20.75 16.50 12.37
CA GLU A 85 -21.70 15.44 12.74
C GLU A 85 -22.14 15.63 14.19
N THR A 86 -23.38 15.29 14.54
CA THR A 86 -23.87 15.42 15.92
C THR A 86 -24.66 14.19 16.33
N ILE A 87 -24.32 13.64 17.49
CA ILE A 87 -24.99 12.49 18.11
C ILE A 87 -25.52 12.91 19.47
N SER A 88 -26.71 12.41 19.85
CA SER A 88 -27.23 12.55 21.20
C SER A 88 -27.33 11.19 21.88
N LEU A 89 -26.76 11.09 23.08
CA LEU A 89 -26.74 9.91 23.93
C LEU A 89 -27.05 10.35 25.36
N GLY A 90 -28.00 9.69 26.02
CA GLY A 90 -28.34 9.99 27.42
C GLY A 90 -28.89 11.40 27.68
N GLY A 91 -29.37 12.12 26.66
CA GLY A 91 -29.87 13.50 26.79
C GLY A 91 -28.79 14.58 26.62
N ASN A 92 -27.54 14.19 26.45
CA ASN A 92 -26.42 15.07 26.11
C ASN A 92 -26.07 14.94 24.62
N SER A 93 -25.31 15.88 24.07
CA SER A 93 -24.90 15.88 22.66
C SER A 93 -23.38 16.01 22.51
N VAL A 94 -22.85 15.38 21.47
CA VAL A 94 -21.47 15.53 21.00
C VAL A 94 -21.48 16.07 19.59
N THR A 95 -20.53 16.96 19.29
CA THR A 95 -20.27 17.41 17.92
C THR A 95 -18.90 16.91 17.48
N THR A 96 -18.87 16.22 16.34
CA THR A 96 -17.63 15.76 15.71
C THR A 96 -17.39 16.53 14.43
N SER A 97 -16.28 17.25 14.36
CA SER A 97 -15.85 18.04 13.21
C SER A 97 -14.81 17.30 12.38
N ILE A 98 -14.88 17.42 11.06
CA ILE A 98 -13.96 16.80 10.11
C ILE A 98 -13.30 17.90 9.27
N ILE A 99 -11.97 17.97 9.36
CA ILE A 99 -11.14 18.90 8.58
C ILE A 99 -10.30 18.09 7.61
N ASN A 100 -10.37 18.40 6.32
CA ASN A 100 -9.43 17.86 5.33
C ASN A 100 -8.16 18.72 5.38
N VAL A 101 -7.02 18.13 5.77
CA VAL A 101 -5.71 18.82 5.89
C VAL A 101 -4.86 18.61 4.62
N GLY A 102 -5.30 17.72 3.72
CA GLY A 102 -4.77 17.48 2.37
C GLY A 102 -5.69 16.50 1.63
N SER A 103 -5.30 16.05 0.43
CA SER A 103 -6.03 14.98 -0.29
C SER A 103 -6.06 13.66 0.50
N ASN A 104 -4.99 13.40 1.24
CA ASN A 104 -4.73 12.12 1.91
C ASN A 104 -4.73 12.20 3.44
N ASN A 105 -5.16 13.32 4.02
CA ASN A 105 -5.13 13.53 5.47
C ASN A 105 -6.43 14.17 5.97
N LYS A 106 -7.03 13.58 6.99
CA LYS A 106 -8.18 14.12 7.72
C LYS A 106 -7.85 14.27 9.19
N GLU A 107 -8.28 15.36 9.78
CA GLU A 107 -8.36 15.53 11.21
C GLU A 107 -9.81 15.45 11.63
N VAL A 108 -10.11 14.53 12.55
CA VAL A 108 -11.45 14.35 13.13
C VAL A 108 -11.36 14.74 14.59
N THR A 109 -12.16 15.73 15.01
CA THR A 109 -12.17 16.21 16.40
C THR A 109 -13.58 16.13 16.96
N SER A 110 -13.76 15.37 18.04
CA SER A 110 -15.02 15.21 18.75
C SER A 110 -15.01 15.97 20.07
N GLU A 111 -16.01 16.84 20.28
CA GLU A 111 -16.16 17.70 21.46
C GLU A 111 -17.49 17.41 22.15
N ALA A 112 -17.41 17.11 23.44
CA ALA A 112 -18.57 16.92 24.30
C ALA A 112 -18.47 17.77 25.58
N SER A 113 -19.61 18.27 26.05
CA SER A 113 -19.72 19.09 27.26
C SER A 113 -20.93 18.71 28.09
N VAL A 114 -20.70 18.20 29.30
CA VAL A 114 -21.73 17.83 30.28
C VAL A 114 -21.51 18.64 31.56
N ASP A 115 -22.54 19.34 32.04
CA ASP A 115 -22.48 20.27 33.20
C ASP A 115 -21.24 21.19 33.16
N SER A 116 -20.92 21.76 31.99
CA SER A 116 -19.75 22.62 31.75
C SER A 116 -18.37 21.95 31.86
N HIS A 117 -18.30 20.62 31.82
CA HIS A 117 -17.04 19.87 31.75
C HIS A 117 -16.80 19.47 30.29
N VAL A 118 -15.85 20.12 29.63
CA VAL A 118 -15.51 19.84 28.22
C VAL A 118 -14.49 18.71 28.17
N ARG A 119 -14.64 17.80 27.22
CA ARG A 119 -13.60 16.85 26.81
C ARG A 119 -13.52 16.82 25.29
N LYS A 120 -12.30 16.77 24.76
CA LYS A 120 -12.04 16.71 23.31
C LYS A 120 -11.11 15.57 22.97
N VAL A 121 -11.55 14.77 22.00
CA VAL A 121 -10.78 13.66 21.45
C VAL A 121 -10.50 13.94 19.99
N LYS A 122 -9.28 13.67 19.55
CA LYS A 122 -8.84 13.89 18.17
C LYS A 122 -8.20 12.64 17.58
N VAL A 123 -8.58 12.38 16.34
CA VAL A 123 -8.04 11.33 15.50
C VAL A 123 -7.45 11.95 14.23
N ASP A 124 -6.21 11.62 13.93
CA ASP A 124 -5.57 11.94 12.66
C ASP A 124 -5.66 10.71 11.76
N LEU A 125 -6.24 10.88 10.57
CA LEU A 125 -6.36 9.84 9.57
C LEU A 125 -5.46 10.17 8.37
N SER A 126 -4.79 9.15 7.84
CA SER A 126 -4.12 9.23 6.55
C SER A 126 -4.63 8.16 5.61
N THR A 127 -4.69 8.44 4.33
CA THR A 127 -4.66 7.38 3.32
C THR A 127 -3.20 7.17 2.91
N SER A 128 -2.80 5.93 2.62
CA SER A 128 -1.44 5.64 2.15
C SER A 128 -1.24 6.05 0.70
N ALA A 129 -1.38 7.33 0.39
CA ALA A 129 -0.92 7.88 -0.87
C ALA A 129 0.59 7.97 -0.83
N THR A 130 1.23 6.88 -1.24
CA THR A 130 2.59 6.79 -1.77
C THR A 130 2.82 5.31 -1.97
N GLY A 131 2.78 4.80 -3.20
CA GLY A 131 3.07 3.38 -3.42
C GLY A 131 2.98 2.93 -4.87
N ILE A 132 1.88 3.27 -5.53
CA ILE A 132 1.65 2.95 -6.94
C ILE A 132 1.89 4.23 -7.74
N SER A 133 2.84 4.19 -8.66
CA SER A 133 3.22 5.33 -9.51
C SER A 133 3.39 4.82 -10.95
N PHE A 134 2.77 5.50 -11.90
CA PHE A 134 2.91 5.20 -13.32
C PHE A 134 3.77 6.28 -13.96
N ALA A 135 5.09 6.12 -13.87
CA ALA A 135 6.04 7.15 -14.31
C ALA A 135 6.32 7.15 -15.83
N TYR A 136 5.73 6.20 -16.58
CA TYR A 136 6.02 5.96 -17.98
C TYR A 136 4.73 5.89 -18.80
N GLY A 137 4.81 6.27 -20.07
CA GLY A 137 3.75 5.99 -21.04
C GLY A 137 3.54 4.48 -21.16
N ALA A 138 4.64 3.74 -21.27
CA ALA A 138 4.63 2.28 -21.17
C ALA A 138 5.71 1.78 -20.20
N GLN A 139 5.30 0.97 -19.23
CA GLN A 139 6.20 0.16 -18.39
C GLN A 139 5.96 -1.32 -18.66
N VAL A 140 6.95 -1.99 -19.24
CA VAL A 140 6.79 -3.35 -19.77
C VAL A 140 7.70 -4.34 -19.05
N GLY A 141 7.17 -5.52 -18.77
CA GLY A 141 7.88 -6.62 -18.13
C GLY A 141 8.88 -7.31 -19.06
N ALA A 142 9.32 -8.50 -18.66
CA ALA A 142 10.33 -9.27 -19.39
C ALA A 142 9.84 -9.77 -20.76
N GLY A 143 8.53 -9.73 -21.03
CA GLY A 143 7.95 -10.10 -22.32
C GLY A 143 8.25 -9.12 -23.44
N GLY A 144 8.72 -7.91 -23.11
CA GLY A 144 9.11 -6.91 -24.09
C GLY A 144 7.94 -6.20 -24.78
N MET A 145 8.28 -5.29 -25.68
CA MET A 145 7.35 -4.41 -26.37
C MET A 145 7.53 -4.51 -27.89
N GLU A 146 6.42 -4.59 -28.61
CA GLU A 146 6.37 -4.58 -30.08
C GLU A 146 5.55 -3.34 -30.52
N LEU A 147 6.10 -2.52 -31.42
CA LEU A 147 5.42 -1.37 -32.03
C LEU A 147 5.43 -1.50 -33.55
N GLU A 148 4.27 -1.68 -34.17
CA GLU A 148 4.14 -1.82 -35.63
C GLU A 148 3.23 -0.75 -36.24
N ASP A 149 3.28 -0.61 -37.56
CA ASP A 149 2.32 0.12 -38.39
C ASP A 149 1.86 1.49 -37.83
N ASN A 150 2.80 2.42 -37.73
CA ASN A 150 2.62 3.79 -37.23
C ASN A 150 2.18 3.87 -35.75
N ALA A 151 2.45 2.84 -34.95
CA ALA A 151 2.26 2.89 -33.50
C ALA A 151 3.14 3.96 -32.83
N ARG A 152 2.61 4.58 -31.77
CA ARG A 152 3.26 5.72 -31.10
C ARG A 152 3.16 5.64 -29.58
N VAL A 153 4.24 6.01 -28.89
CA VAL A 153 4.19 6.46 -27.49
C VAL A 153 4.61 7.92 -27.46
N GLU A 154 3.72 8.80 -27.01
CA GLU A 154 3.97 10.23 -26.98
C GLU A 154 3.50 10.90 -25.70
N GLY A 155 4.07 12.06 -25.41
CA GLY A 155 3.65 12.90 -24.29
C GLY A 155 2.58 13.91 -24.72
N ALA A 156 1.72 14.28 -23.78
CA ALA A 156 0.76 15.37 -23.92
C ALA A 156 0.90 16.39 -22.79
N ALA A 157 0.39 17.60 -23.02
CA ALA A 157 0.35 18.69 -22.03
C ALA A 157 1.71 19.03 -21.38
N GLY A 158 2.83 18.76 -22.05
CA GLY A 158 4.18 19.02 -21.53
C GLY A 158 4.82 17.83 -20.81
N ALA A 159 4.12 16.70 -20.66
CA ALA A 159 4.73 15.43 -20.31
C ALA A 159 5.51 14.84 -21.49
N VAL A 160 6.33 13.83 -21.19
CA VAL A 160 7.09 13.08 -22.18
C VAL A 160 6.65 11.62 -22.12
N GLY A 161 6.29 11.04 -23.27
CA GLY A 161 5.92 9.64 -23.39
C GLY A 161 7.16 8.73 -23.36
N ASN A 162 7.67 8.48 -22.16
CA ASN A 162 8.83 7.60 -21.95
C ASN A 162 8.41 6.12 -21.93
N VAL A 163 9.32 5.24 -22.33
CA VAL A 163 9.16 3.78 -22.28
C VAL A 163 10.24 3.16 -21.41
N TYR A 164 9.82 2.29 -20.50
CA TYR A 164 10.71 1.40 -19.76
C TYR A 164 10.33 -0.05 -20.01
N SER A 165 11.27 -0.88 -20.43
CA SER A 165 11.02 -2.29 -20.69
C SER A 165 12.06 -3.18 -20.00
N ASN A 166 11.60 -4.22 -19.31
CA ASN A 166 12.47 -5.28 -18.79
C ASN A 166 12.75 -6.38 -19.83
N GLY A 167 12.25 -6.22 -21.05
CA GLY A 167 12.48 -7.09 -22.20
C GLY A 167 12.80 -6.29 -23.46
N PRO A 168 13.04 -6.95 -24.60
CA PRO A 168 13.36 -6.27 -25.85
C PRO A 168 12.26 -5.28 -26.28
N VAL A 169 12.65 -4.24 -27.01
CA VAL A 169 11.72 -3.30 -27.66
C VAL A 169 11.96 -3.38 -29.16
N GLU A 170 10.96 -3.85 -29.88
CA GLU A 170 10.98 -4.06 -31.33
C GLU A 170 10.04 -3.06 -32.00
N GLY A 171 10.61 -2.20 -32.82
CA GLY A 171 9.89 -1.30 -33.70
C GLY A 171 9.64 -1.91 -35.07
N GLY A 172 8.70 -1.31 -35.78
CA GLY A 172 8.23 -1.70 -37.11
C GLY A 172 8.09 -0.48 -38.00
N HIS A 173 7.19 -0.54 -38.98
CA HIS A 173 7.04 0.56 -39.94
C HIS A 173 6.54 1.84 -39.25
N ASN A 174 7.34 2.91 -39.29
CA ASN A 174 7.05 4.23 -38.72
C ASN A 174 6.66 4.22 -37.23
N SER A 175 7.17 3.27 -36.43
CA SER A 175 6.97 3.27 -34.98
C SER A 175 7.79 4.35 -34.30
N VAL A 176 7.18 5.12 -33.39
CA VAL A 176 7.82 6.28 -32.75
C VAL A 176 7.62 6.27 -31.24
N VAL A 177 8.68 6.57 -30.49
CA VAL A 177 8.60 6.99 -29.09
C VAL A 177 9.14 8.41 -29.00
N THR A 178 8.33 9.38 -28.56
CA THR A 178 8.80 10.78 -28.51
C THR A 178 9.75 11.05 -27.34
N GLY A 179 9.70 10.21 -26.31
CA GLY A 179 10.52 10.29 -25.12
C GLY A 179 11.75 9.40 -25.13
N ASP A 180 12.23 9.10 -23.94
CA ASP A 180 13.32 8.16 -23.71
C ASP A 180 12.83 6.71 -23.81
N VAL A 181 13.71 5.83 -24.30
CA VAL A 181 13.51 4.38 -24.29
C VAL A 181 14.63 3.73 -23.47
N ILE A 182 14.23 3.07 -22.38
CA ILE A 182 15.15 2.35 -21.49
C ILE A 182 14.78 0.87 -21.51
N VAL A 183 15.73 0.03 -21.90
CA VAL A 183 15.62 -1.42 -21.92
C VAL A 183 16.61 -2.01 -20.92
N ALA A 184 16.08 -2.65 -19.88
CA ALA A 184 16.88 -3.35 -18.89
C ALA A 184 17.44 -4.66 -19.45
N SER A 185 18.41 -5.24 -18.74
CA SER A 185 18.87 -6.59 -19.05
C SER A 185 17.72 -7.60 -18.90
N GLY A 186 17.54 -8.48 -19.87
CA GLY A 186 16.65 -9.63 -19.75
C GLY A 186 16.96 -10.46 -18.50
N ILE A 187 15.94 -11.10 -17.94
CA ILE A 187 16.05 -11.91 -16.71
C ILE A 187 15.37 -13.25 -16.87
N THR A 188 15.93 -14.26 -16.20
CA THR A 188 15.33 -15.58 -16.07
C THR A 188 15.33 -16.03 -14.62
N GLU A 189 14.23 -16.66 -14.21
CA GLU A 189 14.14 -17.26 -12.87
C GLU A 189 15.13 -18.41 -12.74
N ASP A 190 15.96 -18.36 -11.69
CA ASP A 190 16.80 -19.49 -11.31
C ASP A 190 15.96 -20.48 -10.51
N VAL A 191 15.35 -21.43 -11.23
CA VAL A 191 14.45 -22.43 -10.66
C VAL A 191 15.12 -23.40 -9.68
N GLN A 192 16.46 -23.44 -9.63
CA GLN A 192 17.23 -24.22 -8.68
C GLN A 192 17.58 -23.44 -7.41
N ALA A 193 17.47 -22.11 -7.46
CA ALA A 193 17.71 -21.19 -6.36
C ALA A 193 16.41 -20.49 -5.93
N ARG A 194 15.38 -21.28 -5.59
CA ARG A 194 14.09 -20.79 -5.09
C ARG A 194 13.47 -21.72 -4.04
N SER A 195 12.73 -21.14 -3.11
CA SER A 195 11.88 -21.84 -2.15
C SER A 195 10.44 -21.33 -2.25
N LEU A 196 9.49 -22.24 -2.50
CA LEU A 196 8.08 -21.90 -2.79
C LEU A 196 7.10 -22.37 -1.73
N VAL A 197 7.51 -23.27 -0.82
CA VAL A 197 6.60 -23.87 0.15
C VAL A 197 6.35 -22.87 1.28
N CYS A 198 5.10 -22.46 1.44
CA CYS A 198 4.65 -21.54 2.48
C CYS A 198 3.62 -22.23 3.37
N ASN A 199 4.00 -22.59 4.59
CA ASN A 199 3.10 -23.29 5.52
C ASN A 199 3.19 -22.78 6.97
N THR A 200 4.07 -21.83 7.26
CA THR A 200 4.20 -21.25 8.60
C THR A 200 4.68 -19.79 8.54
N ASP A 201 4.20 -19.00 9.50
CA ASP A 201 4.60 -17.60 9.66
C ASP A 201 5.98 -17.54 10.33
N GLN A 202 6.97 -16.93 9.68
CA GLN A 202 8.19 -16.48 10.35
C GLN A 202 8.10 -14.98 10.65
N ILE A 203 8.04 -14.65 11.94
CA ILE A 203 8.01 -13.26 12.40
C ILE A 203 9.42 -12.67 12.25
N VAL A 204 9.50 -11.46 11.69
CA VAL A 204 10.76 -10.75 11.42
C VAL A 204 10.67 -9.32 11.95
N GLY A 205 11.60 -8.91 12.80
CA GLY A 205 11.66 -7.53 13.32
C GLY A 205 10.72 -7.23 14.49
N LYS A 206 10.18 -8.25 15.19
CA LYS A 206 9.26 -8.00 16.32
C LYS A 206 9.95 -7.94 17.68
N THR A 207 10.89 -8.84 17.93
CA THR A 207 11.54 -9.04 19.23
C THR A 207 13.00 -9.42 19.03
N SER A 208 13.92 -8.76 19.74
CA SER A 208 15.32 -9.18 19.77
C SER A 208 15.51 -10.54 20.45
N PRO A 209 16.38 -11.44 19.95
CA PRO A 209 17.30 -11.26 18.81
C PRO A 209 16.74 -11.61 17.43
N GLU A 210 15.45 -11.93 17.29
CA GLU A 210 14.81 -12.23 16.00
C GLU A 210 14.40 -10.94 15.26
N VAL A 211 15.41 -10.11 14.94
CA VAL A 211 15.22 -8.85 14.22
C VAL A 211 15.48 -9.08 12.74
N ASP A 212 16.71 -9.41 12.40
CA ASP A 212 17.17 -9.62 11.02
C ASP A 212 17.16 -11.09 10.68
N PHE A 213 16.76 -11.39 9.44
CA PHE A 213 16.65 -12.76 8.96
C PHE A 213 17.40 -12.91 7.65
N ALA A 214 18.00 -14.09 7.48
CA ALA A 214 18.73 -14.42 6.28
C ALA A 214 18.34 -15.80 5.75
N GLN A 215 18.34 -15.95 4.43
CA GLN A 215 18.16 -17.23 3.74
C GLN A 215 19.33 -17.45 2.79
N SER A 216 20.01 -18.59 2.92
CA SER A 216 21.07 -18.94 1.98
C SER A 216 20.52 -19.59 0.71
N PHE A 217 21.25 -19.42 -0.38
CA PHE A 217 21.01 -20.08 -1.66
C PHE A 217 22.31 -20.25 -2.44
N VAL A 218 22.28 -21.08 -3.47
CA VAL A 218 23.39 -21.28 -4.41
C VAL A 218 22.84 -21.07 -5.82
N PRO A 219 23.36 -20.11 -6.61
CA PRO A 219 22.90 -19.87 -7.96
C PRO A 219 23.33 -21.02 -8.88
N SER A 220 22.50 -21.34 -9.86
CA SER A 220 22.77 -22.37 -10.86
C SER A 220 23.74 -21.95 -11.95
N GLU A 221 23.98 -20.64 -12.12
CA GLU A 221 24.83 -20.06 -13.14
C GLU A 221 25.68 -18.90 -12.60
N THR A 222 26.79 -18.61 -13.29
CA THR A 222 27.63 -17.43 -13.01
C THR A 222 27.10 -16.22 -13.78
N LYS A 223 26.18 -15.46 -13.17
CA LYS A 223 25.47 -14.33 -13.79
C LYS A 223 25.16 -13.23 -12.75
N PRO A 224 24.89 -11.99 -13.19
CA PRO A 224 24.33 -10.96 -12.32
C PRO A 224 23.00 -11.39 -11.69
N LEU A 225 22.79 -11.16 -10.40
CA LEU A 225 21.49 -11.30 -9.75
C LEU A 225 20.70 -9.99 -9.89
N SER A 226 19.78 -9.95 -10.83
CA SER A 226 19.06 -8.73 -11.19
C SER A 226 17.88 -8.43 -10.26
N LYS A 227 17.22 -9.47 -9.75
CA LYS A 227 16.02 -9.36 -8.90
C LYS A 227 15.88 -10.57 -7.98
N ILE A 228 15.23 -10.37 -6.84
CA ILE A 228 14.61 -11.44 -6.06
C ILE A 228 13.11 -11.16 -5.87
N SER A 229 12.35 -12.19 -5.54
CA SER A 229 10.97 -12.04 -5.05
C SER A 229 10.84 -12.70 -3.69
N LEU A 230 10.23 -12.01 -2.73
CA LEU A 230 9.97 -12.51 -1.38
C LEU A 230 8.47 -12.74 -1.18
N TYR A 231 8.06 -13.89 -0.64
CA TYR A 231 6.66 -14.11 -0.28
C TYR A 231 6.45 -13.64 1.17
N ILE A 232 5.91 -12.42 1.31
CA ILE A 232 5.95 -11.66 2.57
C ILE A 232 4.65 -10.87 2.77
N LYS A 233 4.29 -10.66 4.04
CA LYS A 233 3.21 -9.76 4.49
C LYS A 233 3.72 -8.86 5.61
N LYS A 234 2.93 -7.87 6.01
CA LYS A 234 3.25 -6.97 7.13
C LYS A 234 2.15 -6.94 8.20
N VAL A 235 2.55 -6.66 9.43
CA VAL A 235 1.66 -6.33 10.54
C VAL A 235 1.87 -4.87 10.93
N GLY A 236 0.80 -4.10 11.01
CA GLY A 236 0.86 -2.66 11.21
C GLY A 236 1.45 -1.93 9.99
N SER A 237 2.16 -0.83 10.23
CA SER A 237 2.78 0.00 9.19
C SER A 237 4.29 0.10 9.39
N PRO A 238 5.07 -0.98 9.21
CA PRO A 238 6.53 -0.89 9.22
C PRO A 238 7.02 0.05 8.10
N GLY A 239 8.15 0.74 8.35
CA GLY A 239 8.85 1.49 7.32
C GLY A 239 9.51 0.54 6.31
N SER A 240 9.76 1.00 5.07
CA SER A 240 10.51 0.22 4.08
C SER A 240 11.85 -0.27 4.64
N ARG A 241 12.31 -1.41 4.14
CA ARG A 241 13.55 -2.06 4.60
C ARG A 241 14.50 -2.35 3.47
N THR A 242 15.74 -2.62 3.84
CA THR A 242 16.77 -2.99 2.90
C THR A 242 16.89 -4.50 2.85
N ILE A 243 16.98 -5.03 1.64
CA ILE A 243 17.46 -6.37 1.38
C ILE A 243 18.91 -6.29 0.94
N TYR A 244 19.77 -7.07 1.57
CA TYR A 244 21.15 -7.24 1.17
C TYR A 244 21.37 -8.62 0.55
N ILE A 245 22.24 -8.65 -0.45
CA ILE A 245 22.84 -9.87 -0.96
C ILE A 245 24.29 -9.89 -0.50
N VAL A 246 24.68 -10.92 0.23
CA VAL A 246 26.03 -11.04 0.81
C VAL A 246 26.64 -12.40 0.48
N ALA A 247 27.98 -12.46 0.53
CA ALA A 247 28.71 -13.72 0.41
C ALA A 247 28.49 -14.61 1.64
N ASP A 248 28.78 -15.90 1.50
CA ASP A 248 28.92 -16.80 2.65
C ASP A 248 30.26 -16.60 3.36
N ASN A 249 30.22 -16.53 4.68
CA ASN A 249 31.37 -16.50 5.59
C ASN A 249 31.23 -17.62 6.63
N GLY A 250 31.57 -18.84 6.23
CA GLY A 250 31.54 -20.00 7.12
C GLY A 250 30.11 -20.40 7.50
N ASP A 251 29.28 -20.67 6.49
CA ASP A 251 27.85 -21.00 6.63
C ASP A 251 27.02 -19.88 7.30
N SER A 252 27.47 -18.63 7.25
CA SER A 252 26.74 -17.48 7.78
C SER A 252 26.86 -16.28 6.84
N PRO A 253 25.91 -15.34 6.84
CA PRO A 253 26.02 -14.09 6.09
C PRO A 253 27.31 -13.31 6.43
N ASP A 254 28.07 -12.88 5.41
CA ASP A 254 29.11 -11.85 5.55
C ASP A 254 28.47 -10.49 5.92
N THR A 255 29.24 -9.61 6.54
CA THR A 255 28.82 -8.24 6.89
C THR A 255 29.04 -7.24 5.76
N THR A 256 29.57 -7.69 4.61
CA THR A 256 29.82 -6.84 3.43
C THR A 256 28.76 -7.11 2.37
N SER A 257 28.02 -6.07 1.97
CA SER A 257 27.03 -6.17 0.90
C SER A 257 27.67 -6.25 -0.48
N LEU A 258 27.19 -7.19 -1.29
CA LEU A 258 27.51 -7.31 -2.72
C LEU A 258 26.50 -6.54 -3.57
N ALA A 259 25.22 -6.58 -3.18
CA ALA A 259 24.14 -5.78 -3.74
C ALA A 259 23.11 -5.46 -2.65
N SER A 260 22.31 -4.42 -2.88
CA SER A 260 21.20 -4.05 -1.98
C SER A 260 20.02 -3.51 -2.76
N GLY A 261 18.81 -3.78 -2.28
CA GLY A 261 17.57 -3.28 -2.84
C GLY A 261 16.56 -2.93 -1.75
N THR A 262 15.51 -2.19 -2.09
CA THR A 262 14.49 -1.75 -1.13
C THR A 262 13.29 -2.69 -1.15
N LEU A 263 12.97 -3.30 -0.01
CA LEU A 263 11.66 -3.87 0.26
C LEU A 263 10.68 -2.71 0.52
N ASN A 264 9.93 -2.33 -0.52
CA ASN A 264 9.00 -1.22 -0.45
C ASN A 264 7.77 -1.60 0.40
N LYS A 265 7.56 -0.87 1.51
CA LYS A 265 6.42 -1.09 2.41
C LYS A 265 5.07 -0.95 1.72
N ASP A 266 4.97 -0.16 0.65
CA ASP A 266 3.70 0.18 0.02
C ASP A 266 3.25 -0.90 -0.97
N LEU A 267 4.18 -1.75 -1.43
CA LEU A 267 3.88 -2.95 -2.20
C LEU A 267 3.51 -4.15 -1.31
N VAL A 268 3.76 -4.09 0.00
CA VAL A 268 3.48 -5.21 0.91
C VAL A 268 2.17 -4.94 1.65
N GLY A 269 1.19 -5.84 1.64
CA GLY A 269 -0.04 -5.71 2.43
C GLY A 269 -0.13 -6.67 3.61
N ALA A 270 -1.33 -6.81 4.15
CA ALA A 270 -1.60 -7.63 5.34
C ALA A 270 -1.72 -9.13 5.03
N SER A 271 -1.97 -9.46 3.76
CA SER A 271 -1.97 -10.82 3.21
C SER A 271 -0.63 -11.11 2.53
N TYR A 272 -0.29 -12.39 2.40
CA TYR A 272 0.93 -12.78 1.68
C TYR A 272 0.82 -12.49 0.18
N GLY A 273 1.88 -11.92 -0.38
CA GLY A 273 2.06 -11.76 -1.82
C GLY A 273 3.53 -11.84 -2.19
N TRP A 274 3.82 -12.13 -3.46
CA TRP A 274 5.18 -12.04 -3.99
C TRP A 274 5.57 -10.58 -4.20
N ILE A 275 6.63 -10.14 -3.50
CA ILE A 275 7.14 -8.78 -3.57
C ILE A 275 8.52 -8.79 -4.20
N ASP A 276 8.63 -8.10 -5.33
CA ASP A 276 9.87 -7.96 -6.07
C ASP A 276 10.80 -6.94 -5.41
N VAL A 277 12.08 -7.31 -5.30
CA VAL A 277 13.16 -6.42 -4.92
C VAL A 277 14.21 -6.45 -6.02
N THR A 278 14.38 -5.32 -6.69
CA THR A 278 15.36 -5.15 -7.77
C THR A 278 16.64 -4.49 -7.25
N PHE A 279 17.75 -4.76 -7.91
CA PHE A 279 19.07 -4.23 -7.55
C PHE A 279 19.52 -3.22 -8.60
N SER A 280 19.74 -1.96 -8.20
CA SER A 280 20.24 -0.91 -9.11
C SER A 280 21.69 -1.17 -9.56
N SER A 281 22.46 -1.90 -8.75
CA SER A 281 23.79 -2.44 -9.09
C SER A 281 23.80 -3.94 -8.80
N PRO A 282 23.35 -4.78 -9.75
CA PRO A 282 23.35 -6.24 -9.61
C PRO A 282 24.74 -6.81 -9.30
N ALA A 283 24.83 -7.70 -8.30
CA ALA A 283 26.07 -8.43 -8.02
C ALA A 283 26.21 -9.62 -8.98
N THR A 284 27.39 -9.82 -9.56
CA THR A 284 27.69 -11.04 -10.31
C THR A 284 27.94 -12.19 -9.34
N LEU A 285 27.05 -13.17 -9.34
CA LEU A 285 27.18 -14.37 -8.52
C LEU A 285 27.95 -15.45 -9.30
N THR A 286 28.61 -16.35 -8.58
CA THR A 286 29.36 -17.47 -9.14
C THR A 286 28.62 -18.78 -8.88
N ASN A 287 28.42 -19.58 -9.92
CA ASN A 287 27.83 -20.91 -9.81
C ASN A 287 28.54 -21.75 -8.74
N GLY A 288 27.76 -22.42 -7.89
CA GLY A 288 28.28 -23.30 -6.83
C GLY A 288 28.78 -22.59 -5.58
N GLN A 289 28.83 -21.24 -5.56
CA GLN A 289 29.11 -20.47 -4.35
C GLN A 289 27.82 -20.17 -3.58
N LYS A 290 27.87 -20.23 -2.25
CA LYS A 290 26.74 -19.90 -1.39
C LYS A 290 26.68 -18.40 -1.17
N TYR A 291 25.46 -17.86 -1.26
CA TYR A 291 25.14 -16.47 -0.96
C TYR A 291 23.94 -16.40 -0.02
N TRP A 292 23.70 -15.22 0.56
CA TRP A 292 22.61 -14.98 1.50
C TRP A 292 21.78 -13.79 1.08
N ILE A 293 20.45 -13.97 1.14
CA ILE A 293 19.48 -12.88 1.16
C ILE A 293 19.30 -12.48 2.60
N VAL A 294 19.54 -11.22 2.96
CA VAL A 294 19.37 -10.69 4.30
C VAL A 294 18.29 -9.62 4.29
N LEU A 295 17.26 -9.79 5.12
CA LEU A 295 16.28 -8.76 5.45
C LEU A 295 16.74 -8.06 6.74
N ASP A 296 17.24 -6.84 6.57
CA ASP A 296 17.58 -5.92 7.65
C ASP A 296 16.31 -5.20 8.12
N ALA A 297 15.79 -5.61 9.27
CA ALA A 297 14.54 -5.11 9.85
C ALA A 297 14.82 -4.20 11.06
N LEU A 298 13.76 -3.59 11.61
CA LEU A 298 13.89 -2.85 12.87
C LEU A 298 12.93 -3.43 13.89
N GLU A 299 13.42 -3.59 15.12
CA GLU A 299 12.63 -4.12 16.23
C GLU A 299 11.42 -3.22 16.53
N ASN A 300 10.22 -3.78 16.42
CA ASN A 300 8.99 -3.12 16.82
C ASN A 300 7.87 -4.11 17.17
N GLY A 301 7.33 -4.01 18.38
CA GLY A 301 6.29 -4.94 18.88
C GLY A 301 4.96 -4.90 18.13
N SER A 302 4.68 -3.84 17.37
CA SER A 302 3.38 -3.61 16.69
C SER A 302 3.50 -3.38 15.18
N LYS A 303 4.71 -3.19 14.64
CA LYS A 303 4.97 -2.84 13.23
C LYS A 303 6.11 -3.69 12.69
N TYR A 304 5.81 -4.88 12.19
CA TYR A 304 6.83 -5.88 11.83
C TYR A 304 6.47 -6.63 10.56
N TRP A 305 7.41 -7.42 10.06
CA TRP A 305 7.25 -8.22 8.85
C TRP A 305 6.96 -9.67 9.19
N VAL A 306 6.31 -10.38 8.27
CA VAL A 306 6.16 -11.83 8.35
C VAL A 306 6.56 -12.42 7.02
N TRP A 307 7.73 -13.06 6.99
CA TRP A 307 8.27 -13.75 5.82
C TRP A 307 7.74 -15.18 5.85
N CYS A 308 7.11 -15.67 4.78
CA CYS A 308 6.64 -17.04 4.82
C CYS A 308 7.82 -18.03 4.87
N ARG A 309 7.58 -19.15 5.55
CA ARG A 309 8.56 -20.20 5.74
C ARG A 309 7.94 -21.57 5.49
N ASP A 310 8.73 -22.48 4.93
CA ASP A 310 8.50 -23.92 5.00
C ASP A 310 8.96 -24.41 6.37
N ASN A 311 8.08 -25.03 7.16
CA ASN A 311 8.46 -25.64 8.44
C ASN A 311 9.44 -26.83 8.31
N ASN A 312 9.71 -27.30 7.09
CA ASN A 312 10.74 -28.28 6.77
C ASN A 312 11.89 -27.65 5.98
N ASN A 313 13.04 -28.32 5.95
CA ASN A 313 14.18 -27.92 5.11
C ASN A 313 13.99 -28.40 3.66
N GLY A 314 12.85 -28.04 3.05
CA GLY A 314 12.43 -28.53 1.74
C GLY A 314 13.30 -28.05 0.58
N PHE A 315 14.04 -26.94 0.74
CA PHE A 315 14.89 -26.37 -0.32
C PHE A 315 16.26 -27.07 -0.42
N GLY A 316 16.69 -27.82 0.60
CA GLY A 316 17.85 -28.74 0.58
C GLY A 316 19.24 -28.10 0.45
N ASN A 317 19.36 -27.00 -0.28
CA ASN A 317 20.59 -26.25 -0.55
C ASN A 317 20.66 -24.91 0.21
N GLY A 318 19.68 -24.65 1.08
CA GLY A 318 19.57 -23.43 1.87
C GLY A 318 19.41 -23.68 3.36
N VAL A 319 19.68 -22.65 4.14
CA VAL A 319 19.39 -22.59 5.57
C VAL A 319 18.90 -21.18 5.87
N ALA A 320 17.86 -21.07 6.69
CA ALA A 320 17.43 -19.80 7.26
C ALA A 320 18.17 -19.51 8.59
N LYS A 321 18.51 -18.25 8.85
CA LYS A 321 19.11 -17.81 10.11
C LYS A 321 18.54 -16.47 10.56
N TYR A 322 18.68 -16.15 11.85
CA TYR A 322 18.39 -14.81 12.39
C TYR A 322 19.52 -14.24 13.23
N LYS A 323 19.49 -12.92 13.41
CA LYS A 323 20.39 -12.16 14.27
C LYS A 323 19.71 -10.85 14.72
N ASN A 324 20.21 -10.27 15.80
CA ASN A 324 19.69 -9.00 16.32
C ASN A 324 19.97 -7.80 15.39
N ASP A 325 21.05 -7.89 14.63
CA ASP A 325 21.54 -6.85 13.72
C ASP A 325 22.57 -7.51 12.78
N TRP A 326 22.34 -7.47 11.47
CA TRP A 326 23.07 -8.27 10.49
C TRP A 326 24.56 -7.89 10.42
N ASP A 327 24.89 -6.61 10.54
CA ASP A 327 26.26 -6.08 10.51
C ASP A 327 26.88 -5.90 11.92
N GLY A 328 26.06 -6.02 12.97
CA GLY A 328 26.50 -5.95 14.36
C GLY A 328 27.42 -7.09 14.82
N GLY A 329 27.90 -7.04 16.07
CA GLY A 329 28.62 -8.17 16.67
C GLY A 329 27.70 -9.36 16.99
N GLY A 330 28.25 -10.57 17.07
CA GLY A 330 27.50 -11.78 17.44
C GLY A 330 27.38 -12.81 16.31
N GLY A 331 26.82 -13.98 16.63
CA GLY A 331 26.65 -15.08 15.67
C GLY A 331 25.22 -15.20 15.15
N TRP A 332 25.08 -15.67 13.92
CA TRP A 332 23.78 -16.02 13.33
C TRP A 332 23.24 -17.32 13.91
N THR A 333 21.96 -17.32 14.29
CA THR A 333 21.29 -18.50 14.86
C THR A 333 20.43 -19.20 13.80
N PRO A 334 20.57 -20.53 13.61
CA PRO A 334 19.75 -21.27 12.66
C PRO A 334 18.26 -21.25 12.97
N VAL A 335 17.46 -21.19 11.92
CA VAL A 335 16.01 -21.36 11.91
C VAL A 335 15.72 -22.72 11.28
N VAL A 336 14.79 -23.49 11.87
CA VAL A 336 14.30 -24.71 11.22
C VAL A 336 13.42 -24.29 10.05
N GLY A 337 13.69 -24.84 8.88
CA GLY A 337 12.97 -24.53 7.66
C GLY A 337 13.66 -23.56 6.71
N ASP A 338 13.00 -23.29 5.59
CA ASP A 338 13.47 -22.36 4.56
C ASP A 338 12.48 -21.21 4.37
N LEU A 339 12.99 -19.98 4.35
CA LEU A 339 12.20 -18.81 3.98
C LEU A 339 11.86 -18.88 2.49
N THR A 340 10.70 -18.35 2.11
CA THR A 340 10.20 -18.41 0.73
C THR A 340 10.73 -17.29 -0.13
N PHE A 341 11.41 -17.61 -1.23
CA PHE A 341 12.02 -16.65 -2.14
C PHE A 341 12.16 -17.21 -3.56
N LYS A 342 12.32 -16.33 -4.53
CA LYS A 342 12.76 -16.63 -5.90
C LYS A 342 13.95 -15.75 -6.24
N THR A 343 14.87 -16.24 -7.06
CA THR A 343 15.99 -15.46 -7.59
C THR A 343 15.91 -15.38 -9.11
N TYR A 344 16.37 -14.26 -9.67
CA TYR A 344 16.35 -14.00 -11.11
C TYR A 344 17.73 -13.53 -11.56
N LEU A 345 18.33 -14.30 -12.46
CA LEU A 345 19.64 -14.02 -13.02
C LEU A 345 19.51 -13.25 -14.33
N GLY A 346 20.42 -12.30 -14.57
CA GLY A 346 20.48 -11.54 -15.81
C GLY A 346 20.94 -12.39 -16.99
N GLU A 347 20.28 -12.26 -18.14
CA GLU A 347 20.61 -12.95 -19.40
C GLU A 347 21.51 -12.12 -20.33
N GLY A 348 21.77 -10.85 -19.98
CA GLY A 348 22.85 -10.05 -20.55
C GLY A 348 22.67 -9.55 -21.98
N ILE A 349 21.52 -9.79 -22.63
CA ILE A 349 21.23 -9.22 -23.96
C ILE A 349 19.73 -8.91 -24.06
N SER A 350 19.37 -7.64 -23.97
CA SER A 350 18.09 -7.11 -24.45
C SER A 350 18.37 -5.89 -25.33
N PHE A 351 17.47 -5.61 -26.25
CA PHE A 351 17.79 -4.71 -27.34
C PHE A 351 16.64 -3.76 -27.66
N ILE A 352 17.02 -2.68 -28.34
CA ILE A 352 16.12 -1.82 -29.10
C ILE A 352 16.39 -2.13 -30.58
N ASP A 353 15.35 -2.39 -31.36
CA ASP A 353 15.47 -2.60 -32.81
C ASP A 353 14.45 -1.74 -33.57
N SER A 354 14.86 -1.16 -34.70
CA SER A 354 13.98 -0.60 -35.73
C SER A 354 12.98 0.47 -35.25
N LEU A 355 13.38 1.27 -34.26
CA LEU A 355 12.55 2.29 -33.61
C LEU A 355 13.07 3.72 -33.83
N ASP A 356 12.18 4.69 -34.03
CA ASP A 356 12.49 6.13 -33.98
C ASP A 356 12.23 6.69 -32.57
N ILE A 357 13.29 7.18 -31.93
CA ILE A 357 13.31 7.61 -30.54
C ILE A 357 13.63 9.11 -30.51
N GLY A 358 12.70 9.92 -30.01
CA GLY A 358 12.90 11.37 -29.88
C GLY A 358 13.88 11.75 -28.77
N GLY A 359 13.90 11.00 -27.67
CA GLY A 359 14.77 11.21 -26.52
C GLY A 359 16.03 10.33 -26.51
N ASP A 360 16.47 9.95 -25.32
CA ASP A 360 17.63 9.09 -25.10
C ASP A 360 17.28 7.61 -25.28
N ALA A 361 18.23 6.83 -25.78
CA ALA A 361 18.14 5.37 -25.87
C ALA A 361 19.15 4.70 -24.94
N LYS A 362 18.68 3.80 -24.06
CA LYS A 362 19.52 3.05 -23.12
C LYS A 362 19.19 1.56 -23.22
N ALA A 363 20.11 0.76 -23.75
CA ALA A 363 19.93 -0.69 -23.90
C ALA A 363 21.28 -1.38 -24.04
N ASN A 364 21.35 -2.70 -23.85
CA ASN A 364 22.58 -3.44 -24.12
C ASN A 364 22.95 -3.33 -25.62
N THR A 365 21.99 -3.58 -26.51
CA THR A 365 22.17 -3.51 -27.96
C THR A 365 21.14 -2.58 -28.62
N ILE A 366 21.57 -1.73 -29.56
CA ILE A 366 20.67 -0.85 -30.32
C ILE A 366 20.88 -1.08 -31.82
N ASN A 367 19.84 -1.53 -32.53
CA ASN A 367 19.90 -1.87 -33.95
C ASN A 367 18.88 -1.09 -34.78
N GLY A 368 19.25 -0.70 -36.00
CA GLY A 368 18.29 -0.20 -37.00
C GLY A 368 17.49 1.05 -36.61
N SER A 369 17.91 1.78 -35.58
CA SER A 369 17.12 2.84 -34.95
C SER A 369 17.53 4.26 -35.35
N ILE A 370 16.68 5.22 -35.02
CA ILE A 370 17.04 6.66 -34.99
C ILE A 370 16.92 7.11 -33.53
N VAL A 371 17.96 7.76 -33.01
CA VAL A 371 18.00 8.29 -31.64
C VAL A 371 18.23 9.80 -31.71
N GLY A 372 17.23 10.57 -31.30
CA GLY A 372 17.25 12.02 -31.28
C GLY A 372 18.11 12.60 -30.16
N GLY A 373 18.19 11.91 -29.01
CA GLY A 373 19.05 12.23 -27.88
C GLY A 373 20.35 11.44 -27.86
N ASP A 374 20.81 11.10 -26.65
CA ASP A 374 22.02 10.33 -26.38
C ASP A 374 21.74 8.81 -26.44
N ALA A 375 22.77 8.03 -26.79
CA ALA A 375 22.69 6.56 -26.86
C ALA A 375 23.70 5.89 -25.92
N TYR A 376 23.22 5.02 -25.03
CA TYR A 376 24.02 4.28 -24.05
C TYR A 376 23.93 2.78 -24.33
N TYR A 377 25.06 2.14 -24.68
CA TYR A 377 25.05 0.76 -25.20
C TYR A 377 26.36 -0.02 -25.02
N GLN A 378 26.27 -1.34 -25.17
CA GLN A 378 27.39 -2.26 -25.38
C GLN A 378 27.64 -2.53 -26.87
N SER A 379 26.58 -2.67 -27.67
CA SER A 379 26.66 -2.86 -29.12
C SER A 379 25.67 -1.96 -29.87
N ILE A 380 26.07 -1.45 -31.04
CA ILE A 380 25.21 -0.64 -31.90
C ILE A 380 25.45 -1.00 -33.38
N ALA A 381 24.38 -1.13 -34.17
CA ALA A 381 24.49 -1.42 -35.59
C ALA A 381 23.33 -0.81 -36.41
N GLY A 382 23.63 -0.17 -37.54
CA GLY A 382 22.59 0.39 -38.41
C GLY A 382 21.76 1.54 -37.80
N THR A 383 22.23 2.12 -36.69
CA THR A 383 21.52 3.16 -35.93
C THR A 383 22.12 4.54 -36.19
N THR A 384 21.27 5.56 -36.30
CA THR A 384 21.68 6.97 -36.37
C THR A 384 21.48 7.64 -35.02
N VAL A 385 22.52 8.23 -34.44
CA VAL A 385 22.46 8.94 -33.15
C VAL A 385 22.73 10.43 -33.40
N MET A 386 21.78 11.29 -33.02
CA MET A 386 21.89 12.74 -33.18
C MET A 386 22.61 13.41 -32.01
N GLY A 387 22.50 12.84 -30.80
CA GLY A 387 23.27 13.23 -29.62
C GLY A 387 24.61 12.50 -29.52
N THR A 388 25.00 12.16 -28.30
CA THR A 388 26.28 11.53 -27.97
C THR A 388 26.14 10.02 -27.81
N SER A 389 27.14 9.27 -28.30
CA SER A 389 27.22 7.82 -28.10
C SER A 389 28.15 7.44 -26.94
N TYR A 390 27.64 6.65 -26.00
CA TYR A 390 28.36 6.16 -24.81
C TYR A 390 28.52 4.63 -24.86
N LEU A 391 29.54 4.17 -25.59
CA LEU A 391 29.93 2.76 -25.65
C LEU A 391 30.46 2.25 -24.30
N GLY A 392 30.08 1.04 -23.91
CA GLY A 392 30.50 0.38 -22.66
C GLY A 392 29.65 0.79 -21.46
N SER A 393 28.53 1.48 -21.68
CA SER A 393 27.57 1.83 -20.63
C SER A 393 26.94 0.57 -20.02
N PRO A 394 26.85 0.45 -18.69
CA PRO A 394 26.24 -0.72 -18.08
C PRO A 394 24.77 -0.86 -18.48
N ASP A 395 24.29 -2.10 -18.54
CA ASP A 395 22.89 -2.37 -18.82
C ASP A 395 22.00 -1.73 -17.74
N PRO A 396 20.88 -1.08 -18.10
CA PRO A 396 19.92 -0.61 -17.12
C PRO A 396 19.43 -1.76 -16.22
N PRO A 397 19.26 -1.50 -14.90
CA PRO A 397 18.76 -2.52 -13.97
C PRO A 397 17.30 -2.85 -14.28
N VAL A 398 16.76 -3.99 -13.85
CA VAL A 398 15.32 -4.25 -14.00
C VAL A 398 14.48 -3.38 -13.07
N LEU A 399 13.30 -2.97 -13.54
CA LEU A 399 12.35 -2.18 -12.76
C LEU A 399 11.14 -3.03 -12.33
N GLY A 400 10.83 -3.04 -11.04
CA GLY A 400 9.64 -3.72 -10.53
C GLY A 400 8.35 -3.08 -11.05
N LEU A 401 7.31 -3.89 -11.28
CA LEU A 401 6.00 -3.37 -11.69
C LEU A 401 5.35 -2.57 -10.54
N PRO A 402 4.57 -1.51 -10.86
CA PRO A 402 4.07 -0.56 -9.89
C PRO A 402 2.94 -1.09 -8.99
N ILE A 403 2.34 -2.23 -9.30
CA ILE A 403 1.25 -2.84 -8.51
C ILE A 403 1.64 -4.25 -8.08
N SER A 404 1.57 -4.53 -6.77
CA SER A 404 1.84 -5.86 -6.23
C SER A 404 0.61 -6.78 -6.22
N GLU A 405 0.82 -8.08 -6.06
CA GLU A 405 -0.27 -9.04 -5.80
C GLU A 405 -1.08 -8.68 -4.55
N SER A 406 -0.41 -8.14 -3.52
CA SER A 406 -1.10 -7.74 -2.30
C SER A 406 -2.01 -6.54 -2.54
N ASN A 407 -1.61 -5.62 -3.43
CA ASN A 407 -2.44 -4.48 -3.79
C ASN A 407 -3.73 -4.93 -4.49
N ILE A 408 -3.59 -5.91 -5.39
CA ILE A 408 -4.72 -6.52 -6.09
C ILE A 408 -5.64 -7.27 -5.11
N ALA A 409 -5.07 -7.97 -4.12
CA ALA A 409 -5.84 -8.65 -3.09
C ALA A 409 -6.69 -7.67 -2.25
N ASP A 410 -6.11 -6.54 -1.84
CA ASP A 410 -6.84 -5.51 -1.08
C ASP A 410 -8.05 -4.99 -1.88
N TRP A 411 -7.89 -4.72 -3.19
CA TRP A 411 -9.01 -4.33 -4.07
C TRP A 411 -10.07 -5.44 -4.24
N LYS A 412 -9.66 -6.70 -4.32
CA LYS A 412 -10.59 -7.84 -4.37
C LYS A 412 -11.43 -7.92 -3.10
N ASP A 413 -10.81 -7.72 -1.93
CA ASP A 413 -11.48 -7.74 -0.64
C ASP A 413 -12.48 -6.57 -0.50
N ASP A 414 -12.11 -5.36 -0.94
CA ASP A 414 -13.00 -4.18 -0.97
C ASP A 414 -14.24 -4.43 -1.85
N ALA A 415 -14.05 -5.03 -3.03
CA ALA A 415 -15.16 -5.39 -3.91
C ALA A 415 -16.08 -6.46 -3.29
N ILE A 416 -15.51 -7.45 -2.60
CA ILE A 416 -16.27 -8.49 -1.88
C ILE A 416 -17.09 -7.88 -0.75
N ALA A 417 -16.51 -6.94 0.01
CA ALA A 417 -17.19 -6.24 1.10
C ALA A 417 -18.41 -5.44 0.61
N GLY A 418 -18.38 -4.94 -0.62
CA GLY A 418 -19.49 -4.26 -1.28
C GLY A 418 -20.67 -5.17 -1.68
N GLY A 419 -20.46 -6.48 -1.70
CA GLY A 419 -21.47 -7.48 -2.03
C GLY A 419 -21.11 -8.33 -3.25
N VAL A 420 -21.90 -9.38 -3.50
CA VAL A 420 -21.64 -10.35 -4.57
C VAL A 420 -22.84 -10.48 -5.50
N VAL A 421 -22.62 -10.25 -6.80
CA VAL A 421 -23.55 -10.60 -7.88
C VAL A 421 -23.18 -11.98 -8.40
N SER A 422 -24.15 -12.90 -8.40
CA SER A 422 -23.97 -14.26 -8.93
C SER A 422 -24.50 -14.36 -10.35
N GLY A 423 -23.63 -14.65 -11.32
CA GLY A 423 -23.95 -14.72 -12.73
C GLY A 423 -23.40 -13.56 -13.54
N ASN A 424 -23.71 -13.54 -14.84
CA ASN A 424 -23.18 -12.55 -15.78
C ASN A 424 -23.94 -11.22 -15.65
N CYS A 425 -23.23 -10.11 -15.84
CA CYS A 425 -23.80 -8.79 -16.01
C CYS A 425 -23.68 -8.30 -17.46
N PRO A 426 -24.75 -7.72 -18.04
CA PRO A 426 -26.11 -7.64 -17.50
C PRO A 426 -26.82 -9.01 -17.48
N GLY A 427 -27.94 -9.10 -16.76
CA GLY A 427 -28.83 -10.28 -16.77
C GLY A 427 -29.01 -10.99 -15.42
N SER A 428 -28.22 -10.62 -14.42
CA SER A 428 -28.33 -11.15 -13.05
C SER A 428 -28.86 -10.09 -12.08
N VAL A 429 -29.47 -10.54 -10.98
CA VAL A 429 -29.95 -9.64 -9.91
C VAL A 429 -28.76 -8.90 -9.30
N GLY A 430 -28.84 -7.57 -9.22
CA GLY A 430 -27.76 -6.71 -8.71
C GLY A 430 -26.87 -6.09 -9.80
N CYS A 431 -27.01 -6.49 -11.06
CA CYS A 431 -26.38 -5.75 -12.17
C CYS A 431 -27.12 -4.41 -12.38
N ALA A 432 -26.37 -3.31 -12.36
CA ALA A 432 -26.91 -1.97 -12.56
C ALA A 432 -25.98 -1.13 -13.46
N ASN A 433 -26.50 -0.04 -14.03
CA ASN A 433 -25.69 0.92 -14.80
C ASN A 433 -24.88 1.87 -13.92
N THR A 434 -25.07 1.80 -12.60
CA THR A 434 -24.27 2.47 -11.59
C THR A 434 -24.04 1.47 -10.47
N MET A 435 -22.79 1.03 -10.27
CA MET A 435 -22.46 -0.01 -9.29
C MET A 435 -20.99 0.06 -8.85
N GLY A 436 -20.72 -0.64 -7.75
CA GLY A 436 -19.44 -0.61 -7.05
C GLY A 436 -19.60 -0.05 -5.63
N PRO A 437 -18.85 -0.54 -4.63
CA PRO A 437 -17.98 -1.72 -4.71
C PRO A 437 -18.81 -3.01 -4.89
N VAL A 438 -18.35 -3.96 -5.72
CA VAL A 438 -19.05 -5.23 -5.94
C VAL A 438 -18.15 -6.30 -6.57
N LYS A 439 -18.31 -7.55 -6.12
CA LYS A 439 -17.79 -8.73 -6.83
C LYS A 439 -18.84 -9.32 -7.78
N ILE A 440 -18.50 -9.48 -9.05
CA ILE A 440 -19.30 -10.18 -10.05
C ILE A 440 -18.71 -11.58 -10.23
N ASN A 441 -19.43 -12.60 -9.73
CA ASN A 441 -19.08 -14.01 -9.94
C ASN A 441 -19.63 -14.49 -11.30
N GLY A 442 -19.02 -13.97 -12.37
CA GLY A 442 -19.45 -14.14 -13.76
C GLY A 442 -18.72 -13.17 -14.69
N ASN A 443 -19.24 -13.00 -15.91
CA ASN A 443 -18.71 -12.07 -16.91
C ASN A 443 -19.36 -10.69 -16.80
N LEU A 444 -18.66 -9.64 -17.25
CA LEU A 444 -19.20 -8.30 -17.42
C LEU A 444 -19.19 -7.90 -18.91
N THR A 445 -20.36 -7.57 -19.46
CA THR A 445 -20.51 -7.11 -20.85
C THR A 445 -21.18 -5.74 -20.87
N ILE A 446 -20.57 -4.76 -21.54
CA ILE A 446 -21.15 -3.42 -21.76
C ILE A 446 -21.10 -3.15 -23.25
N THR A 447 -22.25 -3.00 -23.90
CA THR A 447 -22.27 -2.88 -25.36
C THR A 447 -23.36 -1.95 -25.86
N ASN A 448 -23.28 -1.55 -27.12
CA ASN A 448 -24.32 -0.86 -27.87
C ASN A 448 -24.78 0.45 -27.20
N GLY A 449 -23.82 1.32 -26.87
CA GLY A 449 -24.10 2.64 -26.28
C GLY A 449 -24.38 2.63 -24.78
N ALA A 450 -24.27 1.48 -24.10
CA ALA A 450 -24.50 1.40 -22.66
C ALA A 450 -23.39 2.12 -21.87
N THR A 451 -23.79 2.81 -20.80
CA THR A 451 -22.87 3.48 -19.85
C THR A 451 -22.91 2.77 -18.50
N LEU A 452 -21.72 2.50 -17.95
CA LEU A 452 -21.53 2.07 -16.57
C LEU A 452 -20.82 3.17 -15.76
N THR A 453 -21.43 3.62 -14.68
CA THR A 453 -20.82 4.52 -13.69
C THR A 453 -20.30 3.71 -12.50
N VAL A 454 -19.02 3.89 -12.18
CA VAL A 454 -18.30 3.11 -11.17
C VAL A 454 -18.25 3.87 -9.85
N THR A 455 -18.97 3.36 -8.84
CA THR A 455 -19.09 3.99 -7.50
C THR A 455 -18.16 3.38 -6.45
N GLY A 456 -17.37 2.37 -6.81
CA GLY A 456 -16.44 1.65 -5.94
C GLY A 456 -15.76 0.52 -6.73
N THR A 457 -14.76 -0.17 -6.14
CA THR A 457 -14.02 -1.22 -6.86
C THR A 457 -14.92 -2.33 -7.38
N ILE A 458 -14.81 -2.62 -8.68
CA ILE A 458 -15.52 -3.72 -9.33
C ILE A 458 -14.54 -4.87 -9.58
N TYR A 459 -14.85 -6.06 -9.07
CA TYR A 459 -14.07 -7.27 -9.28
C TYR A 459 -14.88 -8.32 -10.05
N VAL A 460 -14.44 -8.65 -11.25
CA VAL A 460 -15.06 -9.65 -12.14
C VAL A 460 -14.24 -10.95 -12.09
N THR A 461 -14.85 -12.08 -11.74
CA THR A 461 -14.13 -13.38 -11.75
C THR A 461 -14.03 -14.00 -13.15
N GLY A 462 -14.93 -13.60 -14.06
CA GLY A 462 -14.96 -14.05 -15.45
C GLY A 462 -14.23 -13.08 -16.38
N ASN A 463 -14.76 -12.92 -17.60
CA ASN A 463 -14.19 -12.04 -18.62
C ASN A 463 -14.94 -10.71 -18.69
N VAL A 464 -14.26 -9.67 -19.20
CA VAL A 464 -14.86 -8.36 -19.48
C VAL A 464 -14.93 -8.12 -20.97
N THR A 465 -16.07 -7.66 -21.46
CA THR A 465 -16.26 -7.29 -22.87
C THR A 465 -16.93 -5.93 -22.96
N MET A 466 -16.31 -4.99 -23.66
CA MET A 466 -16.91 -3.71 -23.99
C MET A 466 -16.92 -3.50 -25.48
N SER A 467 -18.07 -3.11 -26.05
CA SER A 467 -18.12 -2.84 -27.48
C SER A 467 -19.15 -1.82 -27.96
N ASN A 468 -18.96 -1.32 -29.17
CA ASN A 468 -19.96 -0.55 -29.92
C ASN A 468 -20.46 0.69 -29.15
N ASN A 469 -19.57 1.67 -28.96
CA ASN A 469 -19.86 2.95 -28.29
C ASN A 469 -20.22 2.81 -26.81
N ALA A 470 -19.77 1.74 -26.14
CA ALA A 470 -19.93 1.58 -24.70
C ALA A 470 -19.07 2.57 -23.92
N THR A 471 -19.52 2.95 -22.73
CA THR A 471 -18.80 3.88 -21.85
C THR A 471 -18.68 3.31 -20.45
N MET A 472 -17.51 3.43 -19.84
CA MET A 472 -17.31 3.22 -18.41
C MET A 472 -16.64 4.46 -17.81
N VAL A 473 -17.20 5.00 -16.74
CA VAL A 473 -16.69 6.21 -16.10
C VAL A 473 -16.69 6.08 -14.59
N CYS A 474 -15.69 6.68 -13.92
CA CYS A 474 -15.74 6.82 -12.47
C CYS A 474 -16.89 7.76 -12.07
N ASP A 475 -17.50 7.52 -10.91
CA ASP A 475 -18.53 8.41 -10.39
C ASP A 475 -17.93 9.79 -10.05
N PRO A 476 -18.63 10.91 -10.31
CA PRO A 476 -18.12 12.26 -9.98
C PRO A 476 -17.75 12.47 -8.50
N SER A 477 -18.30 11.66 -7.60
CA SER A 477 -17.95 11.70 -6.16
C SER A 477 -16.49 11.35 -5.87
N TYR A 478 -15.76 10.77 -6.83
CA TYR A 478 -14.33 10.53 -6.71
C TYR A 478 -13.49 11.81 -6.69
N ALA A 479 -13.99 12.94 -7.24
CA ALA A 479 -13.19 14.15 -7.42
C ALA A 479 -11.84 13.80 -8.08
N SER A 480 -10.69 14.19 -7.52
CA SER A 480 -9.36 13.87 -8.04
C SER A 480 -8.92 12.41 -7.86
N GLU A 481 -9.68 11.58 -7.13
CA GLU A 481 -9.33 10.16 -6.94
C GLU A 481 -9.64 9.32 -8.17
N SER A 482 -8.91 8.22 -8.36
CA SER A 482 -9.11 7.27 -9.46
C SER A 482 -9.93 6.05 -9.04
N CYS A 483 -10.70 5.47 -9.98
CA CYS A 483 -11.47 4.24 -9.75
C CYS A 483 -10.79 3.00 -10.34
N VAL A 484 -11.09 1.83 -9.77
CA VAL A 484 -10.45 0.56 -10.10
C VAL A 484 -11.47 -0.48 -10.55
N ILE A 485 -11.16 -1.16 -11.65
CA ILE A 485 -11.88 -2.32 -12.16
C ILE A 485 -10.87 -3.41 -12.43
N LEU A 486 -11.12 -4.61 -11.91
CA LEU A 486 -10.24 -5.74 -12.11
C LEU A 486 -10.99 -7.01 -12.54
N THR A 487 -10.28 -7.85 -13.29
CA THR A 487 -10.79 -9.12 -13.78
C THR A 487 -9.79 -10.27 -13.57
N ASP A 488 -10.28 -11.47 -13.25
CA ASP A 488 -9.46 -12.69 -13.25
C ASP A 488 -9.33 -13.32 -14.65
N GLY A 489 -10.27 -13.01 -15.54
CA GLY A 489 -10.25 -13.43 -16.93
C GLY A 489 -9.60 -12.42 -17.86
N TRP A 490 -9.76 -12.64 -19.16
CA TRP A 490 -9.33 -11.70 -20.19
C TRP A 490 -10.31 -10.53 -20.35
N ALA A 491 -9.86 -9.47 -21.00
CA ALA A 491 -10.67 -8.32 -21.37
C ALA A 491 -10.57 -8.01 -22.87
N SER A 492 -11.69 -7.61 -23.47
CA SER A 492 -11.76 -7.14 -24.86
C SER A 492 -12.57 -5.86 -24.94
N LEU A 493 -11.94 -4.76 -25.36
CA LEU A 493 -12.56 -3.45 -25.53
C LEU A 493 -12.45 -3.07 -27.00
N GLU A 494 -13.58 -2.89 -27.69
CA GLU A 494 -13.57 -2.69 -29.14
C GLU A 494 -14.63 -1.70 -29.64
N ASN A 495 -14.35 -1.01 -30.75
CA ASN A 495 -15.32 -0.17 -31.47
C ASN A 495 -15.86 1.01 -30.64
N ASN A 496 -15.06 2.07 -30.53
CA ASN A 496 -15.41 3.36 -29.92
C ASN A 496 -15.77 3.28 -28.43
N VAL A 497 -15.12 2.40 -27.67
CA VAL A 497 -15.30 2.34 -26.21
C VAL A 497 -14.63 3.56 -25.56
N ILE A 498 -15.28 4.15 -24.56
CA ILE A 498 -14.74 5.27 -23.79
C ILE A 498 -14.56 4.85 -22.33
N MET A 499 -13.36 5.03 -21.80
CA MET A 499 -13.01 4.76 -20.41
C MET A 499 -12.54 6.06 -19.74
N GLY A 500 -13.31 6.60 -18.80
CA GLY A 500 -13.05 7.92 -18.22
C GLY A 500 -12.93 7.93 -16.69
N GLY A 501 -12.20 8.92 -16.17
CA GLY A 501 -12.19 9.27 -14.75
C GLY A 501 -13.50 9.88 -14.27
N SER A 502 -13.46 10.57 -13.13
CA SER A 502 -14.62 11.20 -12.49
C SER A 502 -15.14 12.46 -13.22
N GLY A 503 -14.35 12.97 -14.17
CA GLY A 503 -14.50 14.28 -14.80
C GLY A 503 -13.52 15.33 -14.26
N ASP A 504 -12.78 15.01 -13.19
CA ASP A 504 -11.61 15.77 -12.76
C ASP A 504 -10.37 15.42 -13.62
N PRO A 505 -9.52 16.39 -14.03
CA PRO A 505 -8.31 16.12 -14.82
C PRO A 505 -7.29 15.18 -14.16
N ASP A 506 -7.27 15.10 -12.83
CA ASP A 506 -6.34 14.23 -12.09
C ASP A 506 -6.95 12.85 -11.78
N SER A 507 -8.19 12.59 -12.20
CA SER A 507 -8.91 11.34 -11.98
C SER A 507 -8.87 10.45 -13.21
N TYR A 508 -8.49 9.19 -13.01
CA TYR A 508 -8.39 8.19 -14.06
C TYR A 508 -9.14 6.91 -13.67
N LEU A 509 -9.31 6.04 -14.66
CA LEU A 509 -9.83 4.70 -14.47
C LEU A 509 -8.69 3.70 -14.68
N LEU A 510 -8.39 2.89 -13.65
CA LEU A 510 -7.46 1.78 -13.74
C LEU A 510 -8.22 0.49 -14.08
N PHE A 511 -7.89 -0.10 -15.22
CA PHE A 511 -8.39 -1.39 -15.64
C PHE A 511 -7.29 -2.46 -15.53
N LEU A 512 -7.55 -3.51 -14.76
CA LEU A 512 -6.55 -4.53 -14.46
C LEU A 512 -7.03 -5.95 -14.82
N SER A 513 -6.15 -6.76 -15.41
CA SER A 513 -6.37 -8.21 -15.54
C SER A 513 -5.26 -9.00 -14.85
N THR A 514 -5.68 -10.01 -14.09
CA THR A 514 -4.78 -10.97 -13.41
C THR A 514 -4.62 -12.28 -14.16
N ILE A 515 -5.16 -12.40 -15.38
CA ILE A 515 -4.97 -13.61 -16.18
C ILE A 515 -3.49 -13.81 -16.50
N GLU A 516 -3.03 -15.07 -16.46
CA GLU A 516 -1.63 -15.42 -16.68
C GLU A 516 -1.42 -16.18 -17.99
N GLY A 517 -0.25 -16.01 -18.60
CA GLY A 517 0.20 -16.85 -19.71
C GLY A 517 -0.40 -16.52 -21.07
N CYS A 518 -1.13 -15.41 -21.20
CA CYS A 518 -1.69 -14.94 -22.46
C CYS A 518 -0.74 -13.94 -23.12
N ASN A 519 0.34 -14.47 -23.74
CA ASN A 519 1.49 -13.69 -24.21
C ASN A 519 1.69 -13.72 -25.75
N GLY A 520 0.60 -13.80 -26.52
CA GLY A 520 0.65 -13.90 -27.98
C GLY A 520 0.91 -15.31 -28.50
N GLY A 521 1.08 -15.47 -29.81
CA GLY A 521 1.32 -16.77 -30.45
C GLY A 521 0.05 -17.59 -30.70
N VAL A 522 0.12 -18.91 -30.50
CA VAL A 522 -1.01 -19.82 -30.77
C VAL A 522 -2.10 -19.61 -29.73
N GLN A 523 -3.32 -19.32 -30.18
CA GLN A 523 -4.50 -19.12 -29.33
C GLN A 523 -4.66 -20.24 -28.30
N GLN A 524 -4.68 -19.87 -27.02
CA GLN A 524 -5.01 -20.77 -25.93
C GLN A 524 -6.49 -20.62 -25.51
N PRO A 525 -7.14 -21.69 -25.00
CA PRO A 525 -8.56 -21.66 -24.65
C PRO A 525 -8.92 -20.67 -23.55
N GLN A 526 -8.00 -20.41 -22.63
CA GLN A 526 -8.22 -19.49 -21.51
C GLN A 526 -8.01 -18.02 -21.88
N CYS A 527 -7.35 -17.72 -23.01
CA CYS A 527 -6.93 -16.37 -23.37
C CYS A 527 -7.93 -15.67 -24.27
N GLY A 528 -7.87 -14.33 -24.29
CA GLY A 528 -8.63 -13.50 -25.21
C GLY A 528 -8.13 -13.62 -26.66
N SER A 529 -8.74 -12.85 -27.55
CA SER A 529 -8.32 -12.76 -28.96
C SER A 529 -6.85 -12.33 -29.06
N GLY A 530 -6.12 -12.87 -30.03
CA GLY A 530 -4.68 -12.64 -30.17
C GLY A 530 -3.83 -13.31 -29.09
N ASN A 531 -4.41 -14.25 -28.33
CA ASN A 531 -3.78 -14.85 -27.15
C ASN A 531 -3.29 -13.79 -26.14
N SER A 532 -4.09 -12.75 -25.91
CA SER A 532 -3.79 -11.63 -25.01
C SER A 532 -4.60 -11.72 -23.72
N GLY A 533 -4.10 -11.06 -22.66
CA GLY A 533 -4.86 -10.86 -21.43
C GLY A 533 -5.84 -9.70 -21.54
N ILE A 534 -5.42 -8.62 -22.21
CA ILE A 534 -6.25 -7.46 -22.51
C ILE A 534 -6.06 -7.13 -23.99
N LYS A 535 -7.15 -7.08 -24.76
CA LYS A 535 -7.18 -6.58 -26.13
C LYS A 535 -7.98 -5.28 -26.21
N ILE A 536 -7.41 -4.28 -26.88
CA ILE A 536 -8.00 -2.96 -27.06
C ILE A 536 -7.94 -2.61 -28.55
N SER A 537 -9.09 -2.37 -29.18
CA SER A 537 -9.11 -2.15 -30.63
C SER A 537 -10.17 -1.17 -31.14
N ASN A 538 -9.90 -0.57 -32.30
CA ASN A 538 -10.87 0.24 -33.05
C ASN A 538 -11.38 1.47 -32.29
N ASN A 539 -10.51 2.47 -32.14
CA ASN A 539 -10.82 3.79 -31.55
C ASN A 539 -11.30 3.74 -30.08
N VAL A 540 -10.74 2.86 -29.25
CA VAL A 540 -10.94 2.97 -27.79
C VAL A 540 -10.17 4.18 -27.26
N ASP A 541 -10.78 4.89 -26.31
CA ASP A 541 -10.25 6.10 -25.70
C ASP A 541 -10.15 5.99 -24.17
N GLY A 542 -9.02 6.46 -23.63
CA GLY A 542 -8.78 6.70 -22.19
C GLY A 542 -8.27 5.50 -21.36
N ALA A 543 -8.22 5.72 -20.05
CA ALA A 543 -7.79 4.79 -18.98
C ALA A 543 -6.31 4.39 -18.91
N ILE A 544 -5.99 3.75 -17.78
CA ILE A 544 -4.71 3.10 -17.49
C ILE A 544 -4.96 1.61 -17.50
N PHE A 545 -4.17 0.86 -18.29
CA PHE A 545 -4.30 -0.60 -18.38
C PHE A 545 -3.14 -1.30 -17.69
N TYR A 546 -3.46 -2.34 -16.91
CA TYR A 546 -2.48 -3.11 -16.16
C TYR A 546 -2.64 -4.62 -16.32
N THR A 547 -1.54 -5.32 -16.51
CA THR A 547 -1.41 -6.76 -16.23
C THR A 547 0.03 -7.10 -15.82
N SER A 548 0.21 -7.97 -14.84
CA SER A 548 1.54 -8.40 -14.37
C SER A 548 2.10 -9.64 -15.08
N ALA A 549 1.27 -10.38 -15.81
CA ALA A 549 1.62 -11.73 -16.27
C ALA A 549 1.11 -12.10 -17.68
N SER A 550 0.46 -11.17 -18.38
CA SER A 550 -0.04 -11.36 -19.75
C SER A 550 0.32 -10.19 -20.68
N MET A 551 0.01 -10.36 -21.96
CA MET A 551 0.14 -9.32 -22.98
C MET A 551 -1.05 -8.38 -22.98
N ILE A 552 -0.78 -7.09 -23.18
CA ILE A 552 -1.75 -6.09 -23.60
C ILE A 552 -1.56 -5.87 -25.10
N ASP A 553 -2.61 -6.10 -25.88
CA ASP A 553 -2.65 -6.02 -27.35
C ASP A 553 -3.50 -4.83 -27.79
N ILE A 554 -2.91 -3.87 -28.50
CA ILE A 554 -3.52 -2.58 -28.82
C ILE A 554 -3.44 -2.33 -30.32
N GLU A 555 -4.58 -2.18 -30.98
CA GLU A 555 -4.63 -2.05 -32.45
C GLU A 555 -5.67 -1.04 -32.94
N ASN A 556 -5.47 -0.50 -34.15
CA ASN A 556 -6.47 0.24 -34.92
C ASN A 556 -6.95 1.55 -34.26
N ASN A 557 -6.10 2.58 -34.31
CA ASN A 557 -6.40 3.97 -33.93
C ASN A 557 -6.88 4.15 -32.47
N VAL A 558 -6.42 3.31 -31.56
CA VAL A 558 -6.64 3.47 -30.11
C VAL A 558 -5.80 4.64 -29.58
N ASP A 559 -6.35 5.44 -28.65
CA ASP A 559 -5.62 6.49 -27.92
C ASP A 559 -5.86 6.29 -26.41
N ILE A 560 -4.82 5.94 -25.65
CA ILE A 560 -4.93 5.62 -24.21
C ILE A 560 -3.84 6.31 -23.39
N THR A 561 -4.05 6.42 -22.08
CA THR A 561 -3.21 7.29 -21.24
C THR A 561 -1.89 6.64 -20.82
N SER A 562 -1.92 5.41 -20.30
CA SER A 562 -0.71 4.69 -19.85
C SER A 562 -0.95 3.18 -19.81
N VAL A 563 0.13 2.41 -19.99
CA VAL A 563 0.09 0.95 -20.00
C VAL A 563 1.19 0.35 -19.16
N VAL A 564 0.82 -0.67 -18.38
CA VAL A 564 1.75 -1.55 -17.70
C VAL A 564 1.41 -3.01 -18.01
N GLY A 565 2.33 -3.73 -18.65
CA GLY A 565 2.07 -5.10 -19.10
C GLY A 565 3.28 -6.00 -18.89
N TYR A 566 3.09 -7.31 -18.79
CA TYR A 566 4.22 -8.25 -18.89
C TYR A 566 4.82 -8.22 -20.29
N LYS A 567 3.95 -8.18 -21.31
CA LYS A 567 4.26 -7.95 -22.72
C LYS A 567 3.32 -6.88 -23.27
N LEU A 568 3.77 -6.11 -24.26
CA LEU A 568 2.97 -5.06 -24.88
C LEU A 568 3.11 -5.14 -26.40
N LYS A 569 1.97 -5.07 -27.12
CA LYS A 569 1.95 -4.98 -28.58
C LYS A 569 1.07 -3.80 -29.01
N LEU A 570 1.61 -2.91 -29.84
CA LEU A 570 0.89 -1.79 -30.44
C LEU A 570 0.96 -1.87 -31.96
N GLU A 571 -0.17 -1.74 -32.64
CA GLU A 571 -0.26 -1.84 -34.10
C GLU A 571 -1.27 -0.84 -34.70
N ASN A 572 -1.18 -0.58 -36.01
CA ASN A 572 -2.19 0.12 -36.80
C ASN A 572 -2.63 1.48 -36.23
N ASN A 573 -1.69 2.42 -36.12
CA ASN A 573 -1.89 3.77 -35.59
C ASN A 573 -2.35 3.84 -34.12
N ALA A 574 -2.13 2.78 -33.33
CA ALA A 574 -2.33 2.83 -31.89
C ALA A 574 -1.37 3.84 -31.23
N THR A 575 -1.90 4.67 -30.34
CA THR A 575 -1.16 5.71 -29.62
C THR A 575 -1.34 5.55 -28.11
N ILE A 576 -0.23 5.57 -27.39
CA ILE A 576 -0.22 5.81 -25.94
C ILE A 576 0.18 7.27 -25.72
N ARG A 577 -0.70 8.06 -25.11
CA ARG A 577 -0.55 9.48 -24.85
C ARG A 577 -0.42 9.73 -23.36
N TYR A 578 0.82 9.83 -22.90
CA TYR A 578 1.12 10.03 -21.48
C TYR A 578 0.89 11.49 -21.06
N GLU A 579 0.22 11.70 -19.92
CA GLU A 579 -0.17 13.01 -19.38
C GLU A 579 0.53 13.32 -18.05
N ILE A 580 0.54 14.60 -17.66
CA ILE A 580 1.04 15.04 -16.35
C ILE A 580 0.03 14.61 -15.26
N GLY A 581 0.52 14.14 -14.10
CA GLY A 581 -0.32 13.78 -12.95
C GLY A 581 -0.45 12.27 -12.69
N ILE A 582 -0.21 11.43 -13.71
CA ILE A 582 -0.35 9.97 -13.64
C ILE A 582 0.69 9.32 -12.71
N ALA A 583 1.85 9.96 -12.53
CA ALA A 583 2.88 9.49 -11.63
C ALA A 583 2.48 9.57 -10.14
N ASP A 584 1.53 10.46 -9.79
CA ASP A 584 1.14 10.77 -8.41
C ASP A 584 -0.31 10.37 -8.10
N LEU A 585 -0.83 9.35 -8.81
CA LEU A 585 -2.23 8.93 -8.67
C LEU A 585 -2.58 8.42 -7.27
N SER A 586 -3.74 8.87 -6.80
CA SER A 586 -4.43 8.32 -5.64
C SER A 586 -5.65 7.50 -6.08
N PHE A 587 -5.87 6.40 -5.37
CA PHE A 587 -6.98 5.49 -5.60
C PHE A 587 -7.94 5.53 -4.42
N SER A 588 -9.25 5.56 -4.69
CA SER A 588 -10.27 5.67 -3.63
C SER A 588 -10.40 4.44 -2.72
N SER A 589 -9.80 3.30 -3.11
CA SER A 589 -9.84 2.02 -2.40
C SER A 589 -8.55 1.22 -2.60
N GLY A 590 -8.34 0.14 -1.82
CA GLY A 590 -7.10 -0.65 -1.79
C GLY A 590 -5.89 0.06 -1.17
N PRO A 591 -4.66 -0.24 -1.61
CA PRO A 591 -3.44 0.36 -1.07
C PRO A 591 -3.43 1.84 -1.38
N GLY A 592 -3.58 2.62 -0.32
CA GLY A 592 -3.69 4.07 -0.44
C GLY A 592 -5.11 4.60 -0.54
N GLY A 593 -6.15 3.76 -0.54
CA GLY A 593 -7.55 4.20 -0.44
C GLY A 593 -8.19 4.03 0.94
N GLY A 594 -7.61 3.20 1.80
CA GLY A 594 -8.09 3.02 3.18
C GLY A 594 -7.58 4.11 4.13
N TRP A 595 -8.50 4.82 4.80
CA TRP A 595 -8.17 5.71 5.92
C TRP A 595 -7.59 4.91 7.09
N LYS A 596 -6.29 5.08 7.33
CA LYS A 596 -5.56 4.55 8.48
C LYS A 596 -5.59 5.55 9.62
N LEU A 597 -5.77 5.01 10.83
CA LEU A 597 -5.58 5.78 12.06
C LEU A 597 -4.09 6.00 12.28
N GLU A 598 -3.62 7.24 12.13
CA GLU A 598 -2.23 7.61 12.41
C GLU A 598 -2.02 7.83 13.90
N ASN A 599 -2.95 8.55 14.51
CA ASN A 599 -2.85 8.94 15.89
C ASN A 599 -4.24 9.13 16.49
N TRP A 600 -4.38 8.72 17.75
CA TRP A 600 -5.53 9.03 18.59
C TRP A 600 -5.00 9.70 19.85
N ARG A 601 -5.62 10.81 20.26
CA ARG A 601 -5.26 11.50 21.49
C ARG A 601 -6.43 12.28 22.06
N GLU A 602 -6.43 12.42 23.37
CA GLU A 602 -7.21 13.45 24.05
C GLU A 602 -6.44 14.79 23.97
N ILE A 603 -7.14 15.87 23.61
CA ILE A 603 -6.53 17.20 23.42
C ILE A 603 -7.02 18.25 24.42
N GLU A 604 -8.09 17.97 25.16
CA GLU A 604 -8.63 18.84 26.21
C GLU A 604 -9.47 18.05 27.23
#